data_AF-A0A4Q2XJI5-F1
#
_entry.id   AF-A0A4Q2XJI5-F1
#
_cell.length_a   1.000
_cell.length_b   1.000
_cell.length_c   1.000
_cell.angle_alpha   90.00
_cell.angle_beta   90.00
_cell.angle_gamma   90.00
#
_symmetry.space_group_name_H-M   'P 1'
#
loop_
_entity.id
_entity.type
_entity.pdbx_description
1 polymer ?
#
loop_
_entity_poly.entity_id
_entity_poly.type
_entity_poly.pdbx_seq_one_letter_code
_entity_poly.pdbx_strand_id
1 'polypeptide(L)'
;MTTSITYDDKSVRRFMTASIFWGLVGMLVGVLAATQLSWWQMNGNILETISFGLIKADGISFLTFGRLRPLHTNAVIFAFVGNMMFAGVYYSTQRLCKARMASDLLSNIHFWGWQLIIVAAAIT
;
A
#
# COMPACT_ATOMS: atom_id res chain seq x y z
N MET A 1 41.66 12.79 -10.28
CA MET A 1 40.37 13.49 -10.16
C MET A 1 39.38 12.54 -9.50
N THR A 2 38.88 12.84 -8.32
CA THR A 2 37.78 12.10 -7.70
C THR A 2 36.47 12.59 -8.31
N THR A 3 35.78 11.74 -9.06
CA THR A 3 34.45 12.08 -9.59
C THR A 3 33.42 11.95 -8.47
N SER A 4 32.78 13.06 -8.08
CA SER A 4 31.69 13.04 -7.11
C SER A 4 30.39 12.67 -7.82
N ILE A 5 29.74 11.58 -7.39
CA ILE A 5 28.48 11.11 -7.96
C ILE A 5 27.35 11.44 -6.98
N THR A 6 26.37 12.21 -7.44
CA THR A 6 25.19 12.57 -6.63
C THR A 6 24.03 11.64 -6.94
N TYR A 7 23.68 10.77 -6.00
CA TYR A 7 22.56 9.83 -6.14
C TYR A 7 21.19 10.50 -6.10
N ASP A 8 20.19 9.88 -6.73
CA ASP A 8 18.78 10.23 -6.55
C ASP A 8 18.20 9.49 -5.35
N ASP A 9 18.23 10.14 -4.19
CA ASP A 9 17.59 9.64 -2.97
C ASP A 9 16.17 10.18 -2.79
N LYS A 10 15.74 11.14 -3.61
CA LYS A 10 14.41 11.73 -3.53
C LYS A 10 13.36 10.69 -3.92
N SER A 11 13.59 9.98 -5.03
CA SER A 11 12.69 8.91 -5.48
C SER A 11 12.62 7.77 -4.48
N VAL A 12 13.77 7.34 -3.93
CA VAL A 12 13.85 6.29 -2.90
C VAL A 12 13.02 6.65 -1.66
N ARG A 13 13.18 7.88 -1.14
CA ARG A 13 12.42 8.33 0.05
C ARG A 13 10.92 8.37 -0.21
N ARG A 14 10.49 8.74 -1.41
CA ARG A 14 9.06 8.73 -1.78
C ARG A 14 8.50 7.32 -1.79
N PHE A 15 9.18 6.36 -2.40
CA PHE A 15 8.76 4.96 -2.36
C PHE A 15 8.76 4.38 -0.94
N MET A 16 9.76 4.71 -0.13
CA MET A 16 9.82 4.24 1.26
C MET A 16 8.67 4.81 2.12
N THR A 17 8.41 6.11 2.02
CA THR A 17 7.30 6.75 2.74
C THR A 17 5.94 6.21 2.29
N ALA A 18 5.74 6.01 0.98
CA ALA A 18 4.55 5.35 0.45
C ALA A 18 4.42 3.90 0.95
N SER A 19 5.52 3.13 1.01
CA SER A 19 5.51 1.77 1.55
C SER A 19 5.03 1.75 2.99
N ILE A 20 5.58 2.59 3.87
CA ILE A 20 5.15 2.66 5.28
C ILE A 20 3.66 2.99 5.39
N PHE A 21 3.19 3.97 4.61
CA PHE A 21 1.78 4.37 4.58
C PHE A 21 0.87 3.20 4.15
N TRP A 22 1.18 2.56 3.02
CA TRP A 22 0.39 1.44 2.51
C TRP A 22 0.53 0.17 3.37
N GLY A 23 1.65 -0.01 4.05
CA GLY A 23 1.84 -1.07 5.04
C GLY A 23 0.87 -0.91 6.20
N LEU A 24 0.73 0.30 6.73
CA LEU A 24 -0.25 0.60 7.77
C LEU A 24 -1.68 0.32 7.27
N VAL A 25 -2.05 0.83 6.09
CA VAL A 25 -3.39 0.63 5.50
C VAL A 25 -3.67 -0.86 5.28
N GLY A 26 -2.75 -1.58 4.63
CA GLY A 26 -2.90 -3.01 4.32
C GLY A 26 -3.05 -3.86 5.58
N MET A 27 -2.24 -3.60 6.61
CA MET A 27 -2.34 -4.32 7.88
C MET A 27 -3.64 -4.03 8.63
N LEU A 28 -4.11 -2.77 8.63
CA LEU A 28 -5.41 -2.41 9.23
C LEU A 28 -6.58 -3.12 8.55
N VAL A 29 -6.59 -3.18 7.22
CA VAL A 29 -7.60 -3.96 6.46
C VAL A 29 -7.51 -5.45 6.80
N GLY A 30 -6.31 -5.97 7.03
CA GLY A 30 -6.09 -7.35 7.48
C GLY A 30 -6.69 -7.64 8.85
N VAL A 31 -6.51 -6.72 9.81
CA VAL A 31 -7.13 -6.81 11.14
C VAL A 31 -8.65 -6.75 11.04
N LEU A 32 -9.21 -5.89 10.18
CA LEU A 32 -10.64 -5.84 9.92
C LEU A 32 -11.15 -7.17 9.32
N ALA A 33 -10.43 -7.75 8.36
CA ALA A 33 -10.81 -9.04 7.78
C ALA A 33 -10.70 -10.19 8.82
N ALA A 34 -9.69 -10.17 9.68
CA ALA A 34 -9.52 -11.17 10.74
C ALA A 34 -10.64 -11.10 11.79
N THR A 35 -11.05 -9.89 12.18
CA THR A 35 -12.16 -9.71 13.14
C THR A 35 -13.50 -10.17 12.57
N GLN A 36 -13.73 -10.05 11.26
CA GLN A 36 -14.92 -10.61 10.59
C GLN A 36 -14.97 -12.15 10.60
N LEU A 37 -13.81 -12.81 10.64
CA LEU A 37 -13.75 -14.27 10.79
C LEU A 37 -13.99 -14.69 12.26
N SER A 38 -13.52 -13.90 13.23
CA SER A 38 -13.73 -14.17 14.65
C SER A 38 -15.17 -13.91 15.10
N TRP A 39 -15.79 -12.83 14.61
CA TRP A 39 -17.17 -12.45 14.90
C TRP A 39 -17.95 -12.28 13.59
N TRP A 40 -18.76 -13.27 13.26
CA TRP A 40 -19.51 -13.30 12.01
C TRP A 40 -20.48 -12.10 11.86
N GLN A 41 -20.96 -11.54 12.98
CA GLN A 41 -21.85 -10.37 13.00
C GLN A 41 -21.17 -9.10 12.44
N MET A 42 -19.83 -9.02 12.42
CA MET A 42 -19.10 -7.89 11.85
C MET A 42 -19.03 -7.91 10.32
N ASN A 43 -19.42 -9.00 9.67
CA ASN A 43 -19.34 -9.14 8.22
C ASN A 43 -20.50 -8.36 7.55
N GLY A 44 -20.21 -7.13 7.11
CA GLY A 44 -21.21 -6.22 6.51
C GLY A 44 -21.92 -5.32 7.53
N ASN A 45 -22.19 -5.80 8.75
CA ASN A 45 -22.87 -5.03 9.81
C ASN A 45 -21.90 -4.44 10.83
N ILE A 46 -20.77 -3.90 10.33
CA ILE A 46 -19.71 -3.37 11.20
C ILE A 46 -20.22 -2.22 12.08
N LEU A 47 -21.06 -1.33 11.52
CA LEU A 47 -21.64 -0.19 12.23
C LEU A 47 -22.60 -0.62 13.34
N GLU A 48 -23.43 -1.62 13.08
CA GLU A 48 -24.36 -2.17 14.06
C GLU A 48 -23.62 -2.84 15.22
N THR A 49 -22.54 -3.58 14.90
CA THR A 49 -21.75 -4.32 15.88
C THR A 49 -20.96 -3.39 16.81
N ILE A 50 -20.29 -2.36 16.27
CA ILE A 50 -19.56 -1.38 17.10
C ILE A 50 -20.50 -0.48 17.91
N SER A 51 -21.75 -0.30 17.45
CA SER A 51 -22.76 0.50 18.12
C SER A 51 -23.61 -0.29 19.12
N PHE A 52 -23.32 -1.57 19.38
CA PHE A 52 -24.12 -2.45 20.25
C PHE A 52 -25.63 -2.44 19.90
N GLY A 53 -25.97 -2.30 18.62
CA GLY A 53 -27.37 -2.26 18.15
C GLY A 53 -28.11 -0.92 18.29
N LEU A 54 -27.43 0.16 18.74
CA LEU A 54 -28.02 1.51 18.77
C LEU A 54 -28.26 2.11 17.38
N ILE A 55 -27.39 1.80 16.41
CA ILE A 55 -27.50 2.27 15.01
C ILE A 55 -27.76 1.05 14.14
N LYS A 56 -29.00 0.90 13.66
CA LYS A 56 -29.34 -0.07 12.62
C LYS A 56 -28.93 0.49 11.27
N ALA A 57 -27.92 -0.10 10.66
CA ALA A 57 -27.50 0.22 9.31
C ALA A 57 -27.70 -1.02 8.43
N ASP A 58 -28.30 -0.83 7.25
CA ASP A 58 -28.26 -1.86 6.21
C ASP A 58 -26.79 -2.12 5.88
N GLY A 59 -26.34 -3.36 6.03
CA GLY A 59 -24.92 -3.74 5.99
C GLY A 59 -24.18 -3.15 4.78
N ILE A 60 -22.98 -2.62 5.02
CA ILE A 60 -22.15 -2.00 3.99
C ILE A 60 -21.55 -3.10 3.11
N SER A 61 -22.06 -3.25 1.89
CA SER A 61 -21.66 -4.31 0.95
C SER A 61 -20.16 -4.31 0.62
N PHE A 62 -19.51 -3.14 0.64
CA PHE A 62 -18.07 -2.97 0.42
C PHE A 62 -17.19 -3.50 1.57
N LEU A 63 -17.72 -3.57 2.79
CA LEU A 63 -16.99 -4.06 3.98
C LEU A 63 -17.28 -5.53 4.28
N THR A 64 -17.60 -6.32 3.26
CA THR A 64 -17.76 -7.77 3.42
C THR A 64 -16.42 -8.48 3.28
N PHE A 65 -16.23 -9.59 4.01
CA PHE A 65 -14.98 -10.35 3.99
C PHE A 65 -14.54 -10.74 2.58
N GLY A 66 -15.51 -11.10 1.72
CA GLY A 66 -15.25 -11.49 0.33
C GLY A 66 -14.61 -10.38 -0.52
N ARG A 67 -14.84 -9.10 -0.21
CA ARG A 67 -14.24 -7.95 -0.89
C ARG A 67 -13.00 -7.41 -0.18
N LEU A 68 -13.02 -7.39 1.16
CA LEU A 68 -11.90 -6.94 1.99
C LEU A 68 -10.66 -7.83 1.86
N ARG A 69 -10.82 -9.14 1.65
CA ARG A 69 -9.68 -10.07 1.52
C ARG A 69 -8.84 -9.82 0.26
N PRO A 70 -9.43 -9.72 -0.96
CA PRO A 70 -8.69 -9.29 -2.15
C PRO A 70 -8.03 -7.91 -1.96
N LEU A 71 -8.74 -6.96 -1.35
CA LEU A 71 -8.22 -5.62 -1.05
C LEU A 71 -6.99 -5.68 -0.13
N HIS A 72 -7.06 -6.42 0.98
CA HIS A 72 -5.96 -6.63 1.91
C HIS A 72 -4.74 -7.23 1.21
N THR A 73 -4.94 -8.32 0.47
CA THR A 73 -3.86 -9.02 -0.22
C THR A 73 -3.17 -8.11 -1.23
N ASN A 74 -3.94 -7.39 -2.05
CA ASN A 74 -3.40 -6.45 -3.04
C ASN A 74 -2.66 -5.28 -2.37
N ALA A 75 -3.21 -4.73 -1.29
CA ALA A 75 -2.57 -3.65 -0.53
C ALA A 75 -1.25 -4.11 0.11
N VAL A 76 -1.21 -5.29 0.74
CA VAL A 76 0.02 -5.77 1.39
C VAL A 76 1.08 -6.18 0.37
N ILE A 77 0.71 -6.85 -0.72
CA ILE A 77 1.68 -7.32 -1.72
C ILE A 77 2.15 -6.17 -2.61
N PHE A 78 1.23 -5.49 -3.29
CA PHE A 78 1.61 -4.52 -4.32
C PHE A 78 1.83 -3.12 -3.76
N ALA A 79 1.01 -2.69 -2.80
CA ALA A 79 1.15 -1.36 -2.23
C ALA A 79 2.24 -1.28 -1.16
N PHE A 80 2.30 -2.23 -0.22
CA PHE A 80 3.35 -2.23 0.80
C PHE A 80 4.67 -2.79 0.27
N VAL A 81 4.72 -4.08 -0.07
CA VAL A 81 5.96 -4.75 -0.50
C VAL A 81 6.42 -4.24 -1.86
N GLY A 82 5.51 -3.98 -2.81
CA GLY A 82 5.87 -3.41 -4.11
C GLY A 82 6.59 -2.06 -4.00
N ASN A 83 6.08 -1.12 -3.20
CA ASN A 83 6.78 0.15 -2.94
C ASN A 83 8.14 -0.06 -2.24
N MET A 84 8.22 -1.03 -1.32
CA MET A 84 9.48 -1.39 -0.64
C MET A 84 10.52 -1.91 -1.65
N MET A 85 10.09 -2.75 -2.59
CA MET A 85 10.95 -3.28 -3.65
C MET A 85 11.46 -2.18 -4.57
N PHE A 86 10.61 -1.24 -5.00
CA PHE A 86 11.05 -0.08 -5.78
C PHE A 86 12.10 0.75 -5.03
N ALA A 87 11.87 1.06 -3.76
CA ALA A 87 12.85 1.78 -2.94
C ALA A 87 14.17 1.01 -2.82
N GLY A 88 14.10 -0.29 -2.53
CA GLY A 88 15.28 -1.15 -2.38
C GLY A 88 16.11 -1.26 -3.65
N VAL A 89 15.48 -1.48 -4.81
CA VAL A 89 16.15 -1.54 -6.11
C VAL A 89 16.77 -0.19 -6.47
N TYR A 90 16.04 0.92 -6.33
CA TYR A 90 16.51 2.25 -6.71
C TYR A 90 17.64 2.73 -5.80
N TYR A 91 17.62 2.33 -4.55
CA TYR A 91 18.71 2.60 -3.63
C TYR A 91 19.94 1.74 -3.97
N SER A 92 19.79 0.42 -3.97
CA SER A 92 20.89 -0.54 -4.11
C SER A 92 21.63 -0.43 -5.45
N THR A 93 20.91 -0.36 -6.57
CA THR A 93 21.50 -0.30 -7.92
C THR A 93 22.44 0.89 -8.07
N GLN A 94 22.03 2.08 -7.59
CA GLN A 94 22.87 3.28 -7.65
C GLN A 94 24.20 3.12 -6.89
N ARG A 95 24.18 2.47 -5.72
CA ARG A 95 25.39 2.27 -4.89
C ARG A 95 26.28 1.16 -5.42
N LEU A 96 25.68 0.06 -5.87
CA LEU A 96 26.40 -1.10 -6.40
C LEU A 96 27.11 -0.75 -7.72
N CYS A 97 26.41 -0.07 -8.63
CA CYS A 97 26.97 0.36 -9.90
C CYS A 97 27.77 1.65 -9.80
N LYS A 98 27.77 2.31 -8.63
CA LYS A 98 28.32 3.65 -8.41
C LYS A 98 27.89 4.62 -9.52
N ALA A 99 26.59 4.65 -9.82
CA ALA A 99 26.02 5.50 -10.87
C ALA A 99 24.68 6.07 -10.42
N ARG A 100 24.36 7.30 -10.83
CA ARG A 100 23.03 7.87 -10.61
C ARG A 100 22.01 7.17 -11.53
N MET A 101 20.75 7.10 -11.09
CA MET A 101 19.64 6.72 -11.97
C MET A 101 19.65 7.52 -13.28
N ALA A 102 19.40 6.82 -14.40
CA ALA A 102 19.54 7.38 -15.74
C ALA A 102 18.54 8.51 -16.06
N SER A 103 17.34 8.48 -15.46
CA SER A 103 16.30 9.48 -15.72
C SER A 103 15.44 9.73 -14.48
N ASP A 104 15.41 11.00 -14.06
CA ASP A 104 14.53 11.47 -12.99
C ASP A 104 13.05 11.45 -13.45
N LEU A 105 12.78 11.70 -14.75
CA LEU A 105 11.43 11.63 -15.31
C LEU A 105 10.87 10.21 -15.23
N LEU A 106 11.66 9.22 -15.65
CA LEU A 106 11.24 7.82 -15.64
C LEU A 106 11.00 7.33 -14.21
N SER A 107 11.86 7.74 -13.27
CA SER A 107 11.70 7.45 -11.85
C SER A 107 10.40 8.03 -11.28
N ASN A 108 10.03 9.25 -11.71
CA ASN A 108 8.76 9.88 -11.35
C ASN A 108 7.54 9.17 -11.95
N ILE A 109 7.64 8.72 -13.21
CA ILE A 109 6.58 7.95 -13.88
C ILE A 109 6.34 6.63 -13.15
N HIS A 110 7.40 5.90 -12.79
CA HIS A 110 7.25 4.68 -12.00
C HIS A 110 6.58 4.94 -10.66
N PHE A 111 6.96 6.01 -9.95
CA PHE A 111 6.33 6.34 -8.67
C PHE A 111 4.84 6.63 -8.81
N TRP A 112 4.48 7.61 -9.64
CA TRP A 112 3.09 8.02 -9.79
C TRP A 112 2.23 6.97 -10.47
N GLY A 113 2.76 6.29 -11.48
CA GLY A 113 2.10 5.17 -12.15
C GLY A 113 1.79 4.05 -11.16
N TRP A 114 2.74 3.68 -10.29
CA TRP A 114 2.50 2.68 -9.26
C TRP A 114 1.44 3.11 -8.25
N GLN A 115 1.48 4.37 -7.79
CA GLN A 115 0.43 4.88 -6.88
C GLN A 115 -0.96 4.86 -7.53
N LEU A 116 -1.07 5.22 -8.82
CA LEU A 116 -2.34 5.19 -9.54
C LEU A 116 -2.89 3.76 -9.69
N ILE A 117 -2.03 2.77 -9.97
CA ILE A 117 -2.42 1.35 -10.03
C ILE A 117 -2.95 0.88 -8.67
N ILE A 118 -2.28 1.25 -7.58
CA ILE A 118 -2.72 0.91 -6.22
C ILE A 118 -4.09 1.52 -5.91
N VAL A 119 -4.28 2.80 -6.22
CA VAL A 119 -5.56 3.48 -5.98
C VAL A 119 -6.67 2.90 -6.85
N ALA A 120 -6.40 2.58 -8.11
CA ALA A 120 -7.37 1.92 -8.98
C ALA A 120 -7.79 0.56 -8.42
N ALA A 121 -6.85 -0.24 -7.92
CA ALA A 121 -7.12 -1.53 -7.29
C ALA A 121 -7.94 -1.43 -5.99
N ALA A 122 -7.98 -0.26 -5.35
CA ALA A 122 -8.79 -0.03 -4.15
C ALA A 122 -10.25 0.33 -4.46
N ILE A 123 -10.54 0.81 -5.68
CA ILE A 123 -11.87 1.29 -6.08
C ILE A 123 -12.68 0.18 -6.77
N THR A 124 -12.00 -0.77 -7.41
CA THR A 124 -12.60 -1.92 -8.11
C THR A 124 -12.87 -3.09 -7.18
#